data_AF-A0A961ZAV9-F1
#
_entry.id   AF-A0A961ZAV9-F1
#
_cell.length_a   1.000
_cell.length_b   1.000
_cell.length_c   1.000
_cell.angle_alpha   90.00
_cell.angle_beta   90.00
_cell.angle_gamma   90.00
#
_symmetry.space_group_name_H-M   'P 1'
#
loop_
_entity.id
_entity.type
_entity.pdbx_description
1 polymer ?
#
loop_
_entity_poly.entity_id
_entity_poly.type
_entity_poly.pdbx_seq_one_letter_code
_entity_poly.pdbx_strand_id
1 'polypeptide(L)'
;MRYETRLKLEREVRKRRLRTLGYGTAILGAIIAGFLLVDLDAHETKQMVGGTVEAVQPFYAGKGTVSGLTVSVKLADGRHVTVLANSSRDPHVGDHIDITEHRHLTGRTVYTLR
;
A
#
# COMPACT_ATOMS: atom_id res chain seq x y z
N MET A 1 -62.38 -6.39 -1.64
CA MET A 1 -61.44 -5.52 -0.87
C MET A 1 -61.75 -4.07 -1.17
N ARG A 2 -61.85 -3.20 -0.16
CA ARG A 2 -62.05 -1.74 -0.34
C ARG A 2 -60.82 -1.12 -1.03
N TYR A 3 -61.05 -0.15 -1.91
CA TYR A 3 -60.01 0.55 -2.68
C TYR A 3 -58.93 1.18 -1.79
N GLU A 4 -59.32 1.76 -0.66
CA GLU A 4 -58.42 2.34 0.34
C GLU A 4 -57.42 1.33 0.91
N THR A 5 -57.84 0.06 1.07
CA THR A 5 -56.98 -1.01 1.58
C THR A 5 -55.92 -1.39 0.55
N ARG A 6 -56.27 -1.45 -0.74
CA ARG A 6 -55.31 -1.68 -1.84
C ARG A 6 -54.26 -0.56 -1.90
N LEU A 7 -54.70 0.69 -1.80
CA LEU A 7 -53.82 1.85 -1.92
C LEU A 7 -52.82 1.96 -0.76
N LYS A 8 -53.24 1.61 0.47
CA LYS A 8 -52.33 1.50 1.63
C LYS A 8 -51.31 0.38 1.44
N LEU A 9 -51.76 -0.78 0.98
CA LEU A 9 -50.89 -1.94 0.75
C LEU A 9 -49.82 -1.65 -0.30
N GLU A 10 -50.18 -1.01 -1.42
CA GLU A 10 -49.22 -0.60 -2.46
C GLU A 10 -48.16 0.37 -1.95
N ARG A 11 -48.54 1.34 -1.10
CA ARG A 11 -47.59 2.29 -0.51
C ARG A 11 -46.60 1.57 0.41
N GLU A 12 -47.06 0.63 1.22
CA GLU A 12 -46.16 -0.15 2.09
C GLU A 12 -45.24 -1.07 1.29
N VAL A 13 -45.77 -1.76 0.28
CA VAL A 13 -44.95 -2.60 -0.62
C VAL A 13 -43.90 -1.76 -1.34
N ARG A 14 -44.27 -0.57 -1.84
CA ARG A 14 -43.31 0.35 -2.48
C ARG A 14 -42.26 0.86 -1.51
N LYS A 15 -42.65 1.27 -0.29
CA LYS A 15 -41.71 1.67 0.76
C LYS A 15 -40.74 0.54 1.13
N ARG A 16 -41.24 -0.69 1.25
CA ARG A 16 -40.42 -1.86 1.56
C ARG A 16 -39.42 -2.16 0.45
N ARG A 17 -39.85 -2.15 -0.81
CA ARG A 17 -38.97 -2.32 -1.98
C ARG A 17 -37.89 -1.23 -2.05
N LEU A 18 -38.26 0.04 -1.84
CA LEU A 18 -37.30 1.15 -1.80
C LEU A 18 -36.28 0.99 -0.67
N ARG A 19 -36.71 0.57 0.53
CA ARG A 19 -35.79 0.28 1.64
C ARG A 19 -34.83 -0.86 1.30
N THR A 20 -35.33 -1.96 0.75
CA THR A 20 -34.49 -3.10 0.35
C THR A 20 -33.49 -2.70 -0.74
N LEU A 21 -33.92 -1.91 -1.73
CA LEU A 21 -33.02 -1.34 -2.73
C LEU A 21 -31.96 -0.44 -2.10
N GLY A 22 -32.37 0.43 -1.17
CA GLY A 22 -31.47 1.32 -0.43
C GLY A 22 -30.41 0.58 0.38
N TYR A 23 -30.78 -0.53 1.04
CA TYR A 23 -29.79 -1.37 1.71
C TYR A 23 -28.85 -2.05 0.72
N GLY A 24 -29.37 -2.57 -0.39
CA GLY A 24 -28.56 -3.18 -1.45
C GLY A 24 -27.54 -2.21 -2.05
N THR A 25 -27.97 -0.99 -2.36
CA THR A 25 -27.08 0.06 -2.91
C THR A 25 -26.06 0.53 -1.88
N ALA A 26 -26.43 0.64 -0.60
CA ALA A 26 -25.50 1.01 0.46
C ALA A 26 -24.39 -0.05 0.63
N ILE A 27 -24.75 -1.33 0.62
CA ILE A 27 -23.77 -2.44 0.72
C ILE A 27 -22.83 -2.42 -0.49
N LEU A 28 -23.37 -2.30 -1.71
CA LEU A 28 -22.55 -2.22 -2.92
C LEU A 28 -21.61 -1.01 -2.89
N GLY A 29 -22.10 0.15 -2.45
CA GLY A 29 -21.29 1.35 -2.29
C GLY A 29 -20.13 1.15 -1.30
N ALA A 30 -20.37 0.48 -0.17
CA ALA A 30 -19.33 0.17 0.81
C ALA A 30 -18.26 -0.77 0.25
N ILE A 31 -18.64 -1.79 -0.52
CA ILE A 31 -17.69 -2.72 -1.15
C ILE A 31 -16.81 -1.96 -2.15
N ILE A 32 -17.41 -1.16 -3.04
CA ILE A 32 -16.67 -0.37 -4.04
C ILE A 32 -15.70 0.59 -3.34
N ALA A 33 -16.16 1.28 -2.30
CA ALA A 33 -15.31 2.18 -1.52
C ALA A 33 -14.13 1.45 -0.87
N GLY A 34 -14.34 0.23 -0.34
CA GLY A 34 -13.28 -0.59 0.20
C GLY A 34 -12.19 -0.94 -0.83
N PHE A 35 -12.58 -1.35 -2.04
CA PHE A 35 -11.62 -1.63 -3.11
C PHE A 35 -10.82 -0.39 -3.53
N LEU A 36 -11.46 0.78 -3.63
CA LEU A 36 -10.76 2.02 -3.97
C LEU A 36 -9.72 2.41 -2.91
N LEU A 37 -10.01 2.17 -1.63
CA LEU A 37 -9.04 2.44 -0.55
C LEU A 37 -7.84 1.48 -0.61
N VAL A 38 -8.07 0.21 -0.95
CA VAL A 38 -6.98 -0.77 -1.13
C VAL A 38 -6.14 -0.42 -2.35
N ASP A 39 -6.78 -0.05 -3.46
CA ASP A 39 -6.08 0.36 -4.68
C ASP A 39 -5.20 1.60 -4.43
N LEU A 40 -5.65 2.53 -3.59
CA LEU A 40 -4.86 3.69 -3.21
C LEU A 40 -3.54 3.32 -2.50
N ASP A 41 -3.52 2.27 -1.67
CA ASP A 41 -2.27 1.80 -1.06
C ASP A 41 -1.44 0.93 -2.02
N ALA A 42 -2.10 0.16 -2.88
CA ALA A 42 -1.45 -0.69 -3.87
C ALA A 42 -0.80 0.11 -5.01
N HIS A 43 -1.29 1.32 -5.28
CA HIS A 43 -0.73 2.18 -6.32
C HIS A 43 0.63 2.71 -5.88
N GLU A 44 1.68 2.15 -6.49
CA GLU A 44 3.07 2.52 -6.25
C GLU A 44 3.65 3.22 -7.48
N THR A 45 4.32 4.34 -7.24
CA THR A 45 5.20 4.96 -8.24
C THR A 45 6.64 4.56 -7.92
N LYS A 46 7.33 4.04 -8.93
CA LYS A 46 8.72 3.59 -8.81
C LYS A 46 9.63 4.61 -9.44
N GLN A 47 10.49 5.21 -8.64
CA GLN A 47 11.53 6.10 -9.13
C GLN A 47 12.90 5.52 -8.80
N MET A 48 13.81 5.58 -9.77
CA MET A 48 15.20 5.24 -9.54
C MET A 48 15.93 6.45 -8.98
N VAL A 49 16.62 6.25 -7.86
CA VAL A 49 17.42 7.27 -7.20
C VAL A 49 18.80 6.69 -6.95
N GLY A 50 19.81 7.30 -7.56
CA GLY A 50 21.21 6.97 -7.30
C GLY A 50 21.64 7.47 -5.92
N GLY A 51 22.45 6.68 -5.23
CA GLY A 51 23.00 7.01 -3.93
C GLY A 51 24.38 6.42 -3.70
N THR A 52 25.07 6.94 -2.69
CA THR A 52 26.40 6.47 -2.27
C THR A 52 26.30 5.75 -0.95
N VAL A 53 26.88 4.56 -0.84
CA VAL A 53 26.91 3.79 0.40
C VAL A 53 27.76 4.51 1.44
N GLU A 54 27.20 4.75 2.62
CA GLU A 54 27.89 5.38 3.76
C GLU A 54 28.34 4.36 4.80
N ALA A 55 27.53 3.32 5.03
CA ALA A 55 27.83 2.29 6.02
C ALA A 55 27.18 0.96 5.63
N VAL A 56 27.84 -0.13 5.97
CA VAL A 56 27.33 -1.50 5.79
C VAL A 56 27.43 -2.22 7.12
N GLN A 57 26.31 -2.78 7.58
CA GLN A 57 26.23 -3.51 8.84
C GLN A 57 25.58 -4.86 8.60
N PRO A 58 26.05 -5.94 9.25
CA PRO A 58 25.37 -7.23 9.15
C PRO A 58 23.98 -7.17 9.77
N PHE A 59 22.98 -7.72 9.08
CA PHE A 59 21.64 -7.89 9.63
C PHE A 59 21.48 -9.35 10.09
N TYR A 60 21.02 -9.53 11.33
CA TYR A 60 20.81 -10.84 11.94
C TYR A 60 19.33 -11.01 12.27
N ALA A 61 18.58 -11.71 11.40
CA ALA A 61 17.19 -12.05 11.66
C ALA A 61 17.14 -13.31 12.53
N GLY A 62 17.40 -13.16 13.83
CA GLY A 62 17.31 -14.25 14.80
C GLY A 62 18.45 -15.28 14.74
N LYS A 63 18.42 -16.23 15.69
CA LYS A 63 19.54 -17.15 15.98
C LYS A 63 19.88 -18.05 14.78
N GLY A 64 21.00 -17.76 14.12
CA GLY A 64 21.81 -18.76 13.41
C GLY A 64 21.74 -18.78 11.88
N THR A 65 21.09 -17.83 11.23
CA THR A 65 21.09 -17.72 9.75
C THR A 65 21.52 -16.32 9.34
N VAL A 66 22.59 -16.24 8.53
CA VAL A 66 23.05 -14.96 7.95
C VAL A 66 21.89 -14.38 7.15
N SER A 67 21.38 -13.24 7.61
CA SER A 67 20.17 -12.63 7.08
C SER A 67 20.50 -11.25 6.54
N GLY A 68 21.21 -11.18 5.42
CA GLY A 68 21.42 -9.94 4.68
C GLY A 68 22.32 -8.90 5.35
N LEU A 69 22.43 -7.76 4.68
CA LEU A 69 23.22 -6.60 5.08
C LEU A 69 22.30 -5.39 5.16
N THR A 70 22.43 -4.61 6.23
CA THR A 70 21.84 -3.28 6.33
C THR A 70 22.81 -2.28 5.72
N VAL A 71 22.39 -1.61 4.65
CA VAL A 71 23.21 -0.65 3.91
C VAL A 71 22.61 0.74 4.12
N SER A 72 23.39 1.65 4.69
CA SER A 72 23.04 3.06 4.80
C SER A 72 23.54 3.80 3.57
N VAL A 73 22.68 4.58 2.94
CA VAL A 73 22.93 5.18 1.62
C VAL A 73 22.52 6.63 1.64
N LYS A 74 23.41 7.49 1.18
CA LYS A 74 23.14 8.89 0.91
C LYS A 74 22.65 9.05 -0.51
N LEU A 75 21.38 9.40 -0.66
CA LEU A 75 20.76 9.67 -1.95
C LEU A 75 21.30 10.99 -2.55
N ALA A 76 21.20 11.12 -3.87
CA ALA A 76 21.68 12.31 -4.60
C ALA A 76 21.01 13.62 -4.15
N ASP A 77 19.80 13.55 -3.59
CA ASP A 77 19.07 14.69 -3.02
C ASP A 77 19.46 15.04 -1.57
N GLY A 78 20.42 14.30 -0.99
CA GLY A 78 20.92 14.49 0.36
C GLY A 78 20.14 13.75 1.45
N ARG A 79 19.08 13.01 1.12
CA ARG A 79 18.41 12.12 2.08
C ARG A 79 19.31 10.93 2.44
N HIS A 80 19.22 10.47 3.67
CA HIS A 80 19.91 9.26 4.15
C HIS A 80 18.88 8.16 4.36
N VAL A 81 19.07 7.02 3.71
CA VAL A 81 18.14 5.89 3.75
C VAL A 81 18.85 4.60 4.12
N THR A 82 18.13 3.71 4.78
CA THR A 82 18.64 2.39 5.12
C THR A 82 17.89 1.34 4.33
N VAL A 83 18.62 0.53 3.57
CA VAL A 83 18.07 -0.55 2.75
C VAL A 83 18.63 -1.90 3.20
N LEU A 84 17.83 -2.95 3.05
CA LEU A 84 18.28 -4.32 3.22
C LEU A 84 18.82 -4.84 1.89
N ALA A 85 20.03 -5.36 1.92
CA ALA A 85 20.72 -5.98 0.80
C ALA A 85 20.95 -7.47 1.08
N ASN A 86 21.05 -8.28 0.04
CA ASN A 86 21.50 -9.65 0.19
C ASN A 86 23.02 -9.66 0.45
N SER A 87 23.50 -10.55 1.34
CA SER A 87 24.93 -10.68 1.64
C SER A 87 25.76 -11.07 0.41
N SER A 88 25.16 -11.70 -0.60
CA SER A 88 25.83 -12.06 -1.86
C SER A 88 26.24 -10.86 -2.72
N ARG A 89 25.71 -9.67 -2.46
CA ARG A 89 25.99 -8.46 -3.24
C ARG A 89 27.26 -7.73 -2.83
N ASP A 90 27.75 -8.02 -1.63
CA ASP A 90 28.98 -7.44 -1.05
C ASP A 90 29.16 -5.93 -1.31
N PRO A 91 28.18 -5.08 -0.94
CA PRO A 91 28.28 -3.63 -1.09
C PRO A 91 29.37 -3.06 -0.17
N HIS A 92 30.13 -2.09 -0.67
CA HIS A 92 31.19 -1.41 0.06
C HIS A 92 30.87 0.07 0.27
N VAL A 93 31.45 0.66 1.32
CA VAL A 93 31.34 2.10 1.58
C VAL A 93 32.02 2.87 0.44
N GLY A 94 31.31 3.86 -0.10
CA GLY A 94 31.72 4.64 -1.26
C GLY A 94 31.17 4.13 -2.60
N ASP A 95 30.56 2.93 -2.63
CA ASP A 95 29.94 2.43 -3.85
C ASP A 95 28.75 3.30 -4.27
N HIS A 96 28.64 3.56 -5.57
CA HIS A 96 27.44 4.13 -6.15
C HIS A 96 26.45 3.03 -6.46
N ILE A 97 25.25 3.14 -5.91
CA ILE A 97 24.19 2.13 -6.06
C ILE A 97 22.88 2.78 -6.44
N ASP A 98 22.13 2.08 -7.28
CA ASP A 98 20.78 2.46 -7.64
C ASP A 98 19.78 1.88 -6.64
N ILE A 99 18.96 2.75 -6.07
CA ILE A 99 17.85 2.38 -5.20
C ILE A 99 16.55 2.65 -5.93
N THR A 100 15.59 1.74 -5.78
CA THR A 100 14.22 1.98 -6.19
C THR A 100 13.44 2.57 -5.02
N GLU A 101 12.97 3.80 -5.17
CA GLU A 101 12.03 4.46 -4.28
C GLU A 101 10.61 4.08 -4.71
N HIS A 102 9.88 3.40 -3.83
CA HIS A 102 8.47 3.06 -3.99
C HIS A 102 7.65 4.06 -3.20
N ARG A 103 6.96 4.97 -3.89
CA ARG A 103 6.08 5.95 -3.26
C ARG A 103 4.63 5.53 -3.46
N HIS A 104 3.98 5.18 -2.36
CA HIS A 104 2.57 4.86 -2.31
C HIS A 104 1.74 6.15 -2.28
N LEU A 105 0.53 6.14 -2.85
CA LEU A 105 -0.36 7.31 -2.81
C LEU A 105 -0.81 7.66 -1.38
N THR A 106 -0.70 6.72 -0.45
CA THR A 106 -0.91 6.95 0.99
C THR A 106 0.18 7.80 1.64
N GLY A 107 1.27 8.13 0.93
CA GLY A 107 2.40 8.90 1.42
C GLY A 107 3.52 8.06 2.03
N ARG A 108 3.34 6.74 2.15
CA ARG A 108 4.41 5.81 2.54
C ARG A 108 5.47 5.74 1.43
N THR A 109 6.74 5.80 1.83
CA THR A 109 7.88 5.62 0.93
C THR A 109 8.73 4.46 1.42
N VAL A 110 9.02 3.52 0.53
CA VAL A 110 9.86 2.35 0.82
C VAL A 110 11.02 2.31 -0.17
N TYR A 111 12.19 1.90 0.29
CA TYR A 111 13.39 1.83 -0.55
C TYR A 111 13.84 0.39 -0.68
N THR A 112 14.15 -0.03 -1.90
CA THR A 112 14.72 -1.35 -2.17
C THR A 112 15.98 -1.22 -2.99
N LEU A 113 17.02 -1.94 -2.58
CA LEU A 113 18.23 -2.07 -3.38
C LEU A 113 17.91 -2.88 -4.64
N ARG A 114 18.23 -2.35 -5.82
CA ARG A 114 18.02 -3.05 -7.09
C ARG A 114 19.20 -3.90 -7.43
#